data_AF-U2RNJ2-F1
#
_entry.id   AF-U2RNJ2-F1
#
_cell.length_a   1.000
_cell.length_b   1.000
_cell.length_c   1.000
_cell.angle_alpha   90.00
_cell.angle_beta   90.00
_cell.angle_gamma   90.00
#
_symmetry.space_group_name_H-M   'P 1'
#
loop_
_entity.id
_entity.type
_entity.pdbx_description
1 polymer ?
#
loop_
_entity_poly.entity_id
_entity_poly.type
_entity_poly.pdbx_seq_one_letter_code
_entity_poly.pdbx_strand_id
1 'polypeptide(L)'
;MTDPTVTTSLSAHWTADAIDYLLGERACPRCARAVVENGSCPACGAEIDQESLAELRAASAAAAIALRRRQTVVDRLRTGATPTTGSAPAAGPTPWRAQPSAPDRPAAVQSAGRLSVQSVLSVAGAGLIAIASLVFAFLSPDLSDAAARSAVLALVAALFLTAGWALRRAGLAFSAETVGMLGLVFAVVTASSASALVPDGPATRVFAGVVLLACSAAALAGGRRVRLRSWVWGGAVGAALSPALILSALAGTEAAVAGSYAMGLSVAASGLVLHPLLSRLSPALGSPLRTERITVVVLQAGGAVVTALAVVVVQRFSADAVSIATLAALSVVCAGSARSAMPRIWSAAAGVFAVVAAVTVPLAVPPLAAGPWILPAAVLAGHAALLGIGRLPAVRGVDR
;
A
#
# COMPACT_ATOMS: atom_id res chain seq x y z
N MET A 1 -19.24 50.52 -4.19
CA MET A 1 -19.24 49.69 -5.40
C MET A 1 -18.30 48.52 -5.14
N THR A 2 -18.86 47.41 -4.67
CA THR A 2 -18.10 46.26 -4.14
C THR A 2 -18.51 45.01 -4.89
N ASP A 3 -17.55 44.38 -5.53
CA ASP A 3 -17.72 43.24 -6.42
C ASP A 3 -18.16 41.99 -5.62
N PRO A 4 -19.34 41.39 -5.89
CA PRO A 4 -19.77 40.18 -5.22
C PRO A 4 -18.94 39.01 -5.75
N THR A 5 -17.96 38.56 -4.95
CA THR A 5 -17.12 37.39 -5.25
C THR A 5 -17.95 36.21 -5.71
N VAL A 6 -17.89 35.91 -7.00
CA VAL A 6 -18.60 34.79 -7.62
C VAL A 6 -18.08 33.50 -6.99
N THR A 7 -18.90 32.85 -6.16
CA THR A 7 -18.60 31.54 -5.59
C THR A 7 -18.77 30.49 -6.68
N THR A 8 -17.79 30.40 -7.58
CA THR A 8 -17.74 29.44 -8.69
C THR A 8 -17.95 28.03 -8.14
N SER A 9 -18.97 27.34 -8.64
CA SER A 9 -19.32 26.01 -8.13
C SER A 9 -18.20 25.00 -8.42
N LEU A 10 -18.05 24.00 -7.55
CA LEU A 10 -17.06 22.91 -7.76
C LEU A 10 -17.25 22.19 -9.11
N SER A 11 -18.50 22.12 -9.61
CA SER A 11 -18.78 21.59 -10.95
C SER A 11 -18.30 22.52 -12.06
N ALA A 12 -18.46 23.84 -11.92
CA ALA A 12 -17.95 24.82 -12.87
C ALA A 12 -16.42 24.85 -12.89
N HIS A 13 -15.74 24.76 -11.74
CA HIS A 13 -14.28 24.73 -11.67
C HIS A 13 -13.71 23.45 -12.32
N TRP A 14 -14.21 22.26 -11.95
CA TRP A 14 -13.83 21.01 -12.61
C TRP A 14 -14.13 21.01 -14.11
N THR A 15 -15.25 21.61 -14.52
CA THR A 15 -15.60 21.71 -15.96
C THR A 15 -14.64 22.63 -16.70
N ALA A 16 -14.21 23.73 -16.09
CA ALA A 16 -13.18 24.61 -16.65
C ALA A 16 -11.84 23.87 -16.80
N ASP A 17 -11.34 23.24 -15.73
CA ASP A 17 -10.08 22.48 -15.76
C ASP A 17 -10.10 21.37 -16.84
N ALA A 18 -11.22 20.65 -16.97
CA ALA A 18 -11.39 19.61 -17.97
C ALA A 18 -11.45 20.16 -19.41
N ILE A 19 -12.05 21.34 -19.61
CA ILE A 19 -12.08 22.03 -20.91
C ILE A 19 -10.68 22.53 -21.28
N ASP A 20 -9.97 23.15 -20.35
CA ASP A 20 -8.63 23.68 -20.58
C ASP A 20 -7.63 22.54 -20.85
N TYR A 21 -7.77 21.39 -20.18
CA TYR A 21 -7.01 20.18 -20.51
C TYR A 21 -7.30 19.65 -21.92
N LEU A 22 -8.58 19.59 -22.32
CA LEU A 22 -8.98 19.09 -23.66
C LEU A 22 -8.57 20.02 -24.80
N LEU A 23 -8.56 21.34 -24.56
CA LEU A 23 -8.20 22.35 -25.56
C LEU A 23 -6.71 22.76 -25.51
N GLY A 24 -5.98 22.32 -24.49
CA GLY A 24 -4.56 22.62 -24.31
C GLY A 24 -3.69 22.02 -25.41
N GLU A 25 -3.16 22.87 -26.29
CA GLU A 25 -2.45 22.47 -27.52
C GLU A 25 -1.12 21.70 -27.32
N ARG A 26 -0.68 21.50 -26.07
CA ARG A 26 0.73 21.18 -25.74
C ARG A 26 0.93 20.00 -24.79
N ALA A 27 -0.08 19.20 -24.46
CA ALA A 27 0.12 17.98 -23.67
C ALA A 27 0.03 16.73 -24.56
N CYS A 28 0.99 15.80 -24.46
CA CYS A 28 0.85 14.52 -25.12
C CYS A 28 -0.40 13.76 -24.60
N PRO A 29 -1.38 13.44 -25.46
CA PRO A 29 -2.67 12.88 -25.05
C PRO A 29 -2.55 11.48 -24.42
N ARG A 30 -1.45 10.76 -24.71
CA ARG A 30 -1.19 9.40 -24.22
C ARG A 30 -0.62 9.35 -22.81
N CYS A 31 0.20 10.35 -22.42
CA CYS A 31 0.96 10.29 -21.18
C CYS A 31 0.93 11.57 -20.31
N ALA A 32 0.41 12.69 -20.83
CA ALA A 32 0.27 13.97 -20.14
C ALA A 32 1.54 14.51 -19.44
N ARG A 33 2.75 14.13 -19.91
CA ARG A 33 4.04 14.42 -19.25
C ARG A 33 4.97 15.35 -20.02
N ALA A 34 4.76 15.51 -21.31
CA ALA A 34 5.63 16.31 -22.19
C ALA A 34 4.82 16.92 -23.33
N VAL A 35 5.40 17.96 -23.93
CA VAL A 35 4.94 18.56 -25.17
C VAL A 35 5.24 17.62 -26.33
N VAL A 36 4.36 17.57 -27.32
CA VAL A 36 4.61 16.85 -28.58
C VAL A 36 5.45 17.76 -29.46
N GLU A 37 6.66 17.31 -29.80
CA GLU A 37 7.63 18.04 -30.61
C GLU A 37 7.83 17.28 -31.92
N ASN A 38 7.71 17.98 -33.05
CA ASN A 38 7.87 17.43 -34.41
C ASN A 38 7.02 16.16 -34.68
N GLY A 39 5.82 16.07 -34.10
CA GLY A 39 4.92 14.92 -34.25
C GLY A 39 5.24 13.73 -33.34
N SER A 40 6.17 13.87 -32.39
CA SER A 40 6.56 12.81 -31.45
C SER A 40 6.55 13.27 -29.99
N CYS A 41 6.27 12.36 -29.05
CA CYS A 41 6.36 12.65 -27.62
C CYS A 41 7.67 12.11 -27.02
N PRO A 42 8.59 12.97 -26.52
CA PRO A 42 9.88 12.53 -25.99
C PRO A 42 9.76 11.70 -24.70
N ALA A 43 8.63 11.79 -23.98
CA ALA A 43 8.42 11.06 -22.72
C ALA A 43 7.85 9.65 -22.87
N CYS A 44 7.22 9.32 -24.01
CA CYS A 44 6.57 8.01 -24.20
C CYS A 44 6.74 7.39 -25.60
N GLY A 45 7.45 8.05 -26.53
CA GLY A 45 7.66 7.55 -27.89
C GLY A 45 6.38 7.45 -28.72
N ALA A 46 5.33 8.18 -28.35
CA ALA A 46 4.12 8.26 -29.17
C ALA A 46 4.36 9.18 -30.36
N GLU A 47 4.45 8.60 -31.55
CA GLU A 47 4.32 9.28 -32.82
C GLU A 47 2.82 9.59 -33.07
N ILE A 48 2.55 10.78 -33.58
CA ILE A 48 1.21 11.28 -33.90
C ILE A 48 1.31 11.99 -35.25
N ASP A 49 0.77 11.35 -36.29
CA ASP A 49 0.65 11.95 -37.61
C ASP A 49 -0.39 13.09 -37.63
N GLN A 50 -0.43 13.87 -38.71
CA GLN A 50 -1.30 15.04 -38.82
C GLN A 50 -2.80 14.69 -38.90
N GLU A 51 -3.16 13.51 -39.42
CA GLU A 51 -4.55 13.08 -39.58
C GLU A 51 -5.10 12.64 -38.22
N SER A 52 -4.38 11.77 -37.51
CA SER A 52 -4.66 11.39 -36.11
C SER A 52 -4.73 12.60 -35.18
N LEU A 53 -3.86 13.60 -35.38
CA LEU A 53 -3.87 14.84 -34.61
C LEU A 53 -5.10 15.70 -34.91
N ALA A 54 -5.55 15.75 -36.17
CA ALA A 54 -6.75 16.47 -36.57
C ALA A 54 -8.03 15.80 -36.03
N GLU A 55 -8.14 14.48 -36.13
CA GLU A 55 -9.26 13.70 -35.56
C GLU A 55 -9.34 13.89 -34.03
N LEU A 56 -8.20 13.77 -33.34
CA LEU A 56 -8.13 13.96 -31.89
C LEU A 56 -8.55 15.38 -31.48
N ARG A 57 -8.10 16.42 -32.20
CA ARG A 57 -8.52 17.80 -31.95
C ARG A 57 -10.02 17.99 -32.14
N ALA A 58 -10.61 17.40 -33.18
CA ALA A 58 -12.05 17.43 -33.41
C ALA A 58 -12.83 16.72 -32.29
N ALA A 59 -12.37 15.54 -31.85
CA ALA A 59 -12.96 14.80 -30.74
C ALA A 59 -12.87 15.56 -29.41
N SER A 60 -11.71 16.14 -29.07
CA SER A 60 -11.53 16.96 -27.87
C SER A 60 -12.38 18.23 -27.87
N ALA A 61 -12.51 18.91 -29.02
CA ALA A 61 -13.39 20.06 -29.17
C ALA A 61 -14.86 19.69 -28.98
N ALA A 62 -15.31 18.56 -29.54
CA ALA A 62 -16.67 18.04 -29.34
C ALA A 62 -16.94 17.69 -27.87
N ALA A 63 -15.97 17.07 -27.18
CA ALA A 63 -16.05 16.77 -25.76
C ALA A 63 -16.12 18.05 -24.90
N ALA A 64 -15.31 19.08 -25.20
CA ALA A 64 -15.37 20.37 -24.52
C ALA A 64 -16.74 21.07 -24.71
N ILE A 65 -17.35 20.99 -25.90
CA ILE A 65 -18.72 21.49 -26.15
C ILE A 65 -19.75 20.72 -25.33
N ALA A 66 -19.64 19.38 -25.24
CA ALA A 66 -20.53 18.55 -24.44
C ALA A 66 -20.43 18.88 -22.94
N LEU A 67 -19.21 19.12 -22.42
CA LEU A 67 -18.97 19.56 -21.04
C LEU A 67 -19.58 20.94 -20.76
N ARG A 68 -19.42 21.92 -21.65
CA ARG A 68 -20.09 23.24 -21.52
C ARG A 68 -21.61 23.10 -21.45
N ARG A 69 -22.21 22.33 -22.36
CA ARG A 69 -23.67 22.06 -22.37
C ARG A 69 -24.13 21.38 -21.08
N ARG A 70 -23.37 20.40 -20.57
CA ARG A 70 -23.63 19.75 -19.28
C ARG A 70 -23.63 20.77 -18.15
N GLN A 71 -22.64 21.66 -18.07
CA GLN A 71 -22.58 22.67 -17.02
C GLN A 71 -23.77 23.63 -17.11
N THR A 72 -24.17 24.08 -18.31
CA THR A 72 -25.39 24.88 -18.50
C THR A 72 -26.66 24.18 -18.01
N VAL A 73 -26.74 22.85 -18.07
CA VAL A 73 -27.85 22.09 -17.47
C VAL A 73 -27.73 22.06 -15.94
N VAL A 74 -26.53 21.83 -15.40
CA VAL A 74 -26.25 21.85 -13.95
C VAL A 74 -26.58 23.20 -13.32
N ASP A 75 -26.22 24.31 -13.97
CA ASP A 75 -26.47 25.68 -13.49
C ASP A 75 -27.98 26.01 -13.46
N ARG A 76 -28.81 25.28 -14.22
CA ARG A 76 -30.28 25.40 -14.21
C ARG A 76 -30.95 24.53 -13.15
N LEU A 77 -30.24 23.60 -12.50
CA LEU A 77 -30.81 22.74 -11.47
C LEU A 77 -31.07 23.56 -10.20
N ARG A 78 -32.34 23.83 -9.91
CA ARG A 78 -32.75 24.42 -8.63
C ARG A 78 -32.47 23.44 -7.50
N THR A 79 -31.58 23.80 -6.57
CA THR A 79 -31.50 23.13 -5.26
C THR A 79 -32.76 23.47 -4.46
N GLY A 80 -33.68 22.52 -4.37
CA GLY A 80 -34.93 22.70 -3.62
C GLY A 80 -34.67 22.95 -2.14
N ALA A 81 -35.37 23.94 -1.58
CA ALA A 81 -35.51 24.05 -0.13
C ALA A 81 -36.28 22.83 0.39
N THR A 82 -35.85 22.28 1.53
CA THR A 82 -36.50 21.12 2.16
C THR A 82 -37.97 21.45 2.44
N PRO A 83 -38.95 20.67 1.94
CA PRO A 83 -40.35 20.95 2.21
C PRO A 83 -40.65 20.70 3.69
N THR A 84 -41.05 21.75 4.41
CA THR A 84 -41.59 21.64 5.77
C THR A 84 -42.88 20.84 5.71
N THR A 85 -42.97 19.75 6.47
CA THR A 85 -44.13 18.86 6.47
C THR A 85 -45.39 19.54 7.01
N GLY A 86 -46.37 19.78 6.13
CA GLY A 86 -47.76 20.08 6.47
C GLY A 86 -48.67 18.88 6.16
N SER A 87 -49.66 18.61 7.02
CA SER A 87 -50.46 17.38 6.98
C SER A 87 -51.70 17.42 6.08
N ALA A 88 -51.86 16.37 5.26
CA ALA A 88 -53.13 15.69 4.89
C ALA A 88 -54.25 16.48 4.13
N PRO A 89 -55.33 15.84 3.61
CA PRO A 89 -55.63 14.41 3.41
C PRO A 89 -55.88 14.03 1.91
N ALA A 90 -56.50 12.86 1.63
CA ALA A 90 -56.46 12.17 0.33
C ALA A 90 -57.77 12.06 -0.48
N ALA A 91 -57.63 12.01 -1.80
CA ALA A 91 -58.49 11.39 -2.84
C ALA A 91 -57.69 11.41 -4.19
N GLY A 92 -57.93 10.59 -5.23
CA GLY A 92 -58.79 9.41 -5.45
C GLY A 92 -58.34 8.68 -6.75
N PRO A 93 -58.84 7.46 -7.08
CA PRO A 93 -58.21 6.62 -8.11
C PRO A 93 -58.67 6.92 -9.55
N THR A 94 -57.74 6.97 -10.51
CA THR A 94 -58.01 6.92 -11.96
C THR A 94 -56.94 6.10 -12.70
N PRO A 95 -57.25 5.53 -13.90
CA PRO A 95 -56.55 4.34 -14.39
C PRO A 95 -55.27 4.58 -15.21
N TRP A 96 -54.46 3.53 -15.20
CA TRP A 96 -53.20 3.30 -15.91
C TRP A 96 -53.16 3.74 -17.38
N ARG A 97 -52.19 4.58 -17.75
CA ARG A 97 -51.68 4.71 -19.11
C ARG A 97 -50.19 4.37 -19.10
N ALA A 98 -49.80 3.34 -19.86
CA ALA A 98 -48.45 2.78 -19.82
C ALA A 98 -47.38 3.79 -20.28
N GLN A 99 -46.29 3.87 -19.52
CA GLN A 99 -45.12 4.70 -19.82
C GLN A 99 -43.87 3.80 -19.78
N PRO A 100 -42.93 3.91 -20.73
CA PRO A 100 -41.77 3.01 -20.78
C PRO A 100 -40.86 3.13 -19.54
N SER A 101 -40.33 2.00 -19.10
CA SER A 101 -39.59 1.84 -17.84
C SER A 101 -38.36 2.75 -17.74
N ALA A 102 -38.31 3.57 -16.68
CA ALA A 102 -37.08 4.25 -16.27
C ALA A 102 -36.12 3.23 -15.62
N PRO A 103 -34.80 3.27 -15.91
CA PRO A 103 -33.81 2.50 -15.18
C PRO A 103 -33.58 3.08 -13.77
N ASP A 104 -33.11 2.21 -12.86
CA ASP A 104 -33.07 2.46 -11.43
C ASP A 104 -32.26 3.69 -10.97
N ARG A 105 -32.75 4.25 -9.87
CA ARG A 105 -32.31 5.46 -9.17
C ARG A 105 -30.91 5.28 -8.53
N PRO A 106 -29.88 6.06 -8.94
CA PRO A 106 -28.66 6.20 -8.15
C PRO A 106 -28.92 7.02 -6.87
N ALA A 107 -28.19 6.72 -5.81
CA ALA A 107 -28.37 7.33 -4.49
C ALA A 107 -28.05 8.84 -4.46
N ALA A 108 -28.58 9.52 -3.44
CA ALA A 108 -28.41 10.96 -3.23
C ALA A 108 -26.93 11.39 -3.15
N VAL A 109 -26.50 12.23 -4.09
CA VAL A 109 -25.21 12.93 -4.02
C VAL A 109 -25.35 14.08 -3.03
N GLN A 110 -25.03 13.82 -1.76
CA GLN A 110 -25.11 14.81 -0.70
C GLN A 110 -23.91 15.78 -0.73
N SER A 111 -24.21 17.06 -0.96
CA SER A 111 -23.60 18.20 -0.25
C SER A 111 -22.05 18.30 -0.17
N ALA A 112 -21.35 18.14 -1.30
CA ALA A 112 -19.88 18.27 -1.36
C ALA A 112 -19.29 19.56 -0.74
N GLY A 113 -20.03 20.68 -0.77
CA GLY A 113 -19.55 21.98 -0.28
C GLY A 113 -19.46 22.14 1.25
N ARG A 114 -20.22 21.37 2.04
CA ARG A 114 -20.10 21.39 3.53
C ARG A 114 -19.16 20.30 4.06
N LEU A 115 -18.90 19.27 3.26
CA LEU A 115 -18.02 18.17 3.62
C LEU A 115 -16.55 18.58 3.72
N SER A 116 -16.07 19.57 2.95
CA SER A 116 -14.65 19.99 3.00
C SER A 116 -14.27 20.61 4.35
N VAL A 117 -14.94 21.68 4.79
CA VAL A 117 -14.59 22.39 6.03
C VAL A 117 -14.81 21.50 7.26
N GLN A 118 -15.90 20.73 7.31
CA GLN A 118 -16.16 19.82 8.43
C GLN A 118 -15.18 18.65 8.47
N SER A 119 -14.80 18.09 7.30
CA SER A 119 -13.75 17.07 7.22
C SER A 119 -12.40 17.63 7.67
N VAL A 120 -12.00 18.80 7.16
CA VAL A 120 -10.74 19.46 7.53
C VAL A 120 -10.70 19.75 9.03
N LEU A 121 -11.78 20.30 9.63
CA LEU A 121 -11.84 20.54 11.06
C LEU A 121 -11.78 19.24 11.89
N SER A 122 -12.40 18.15 11.42
CA SER A 122 -12.30 16.84 12.07
C SER A 122 -10.89 16.25 12.03
N VAL A 123 -10.18 16.43 10.91
CA VAL A 123 -8.78 15.98 10.75
C VAL A 123 -7.83 16.86 11.57
N ALA A 124 -8.04 18.17 11.59
CA ALA A 124 -7.28 19.10 12.42
C ALA A 124 -7.47 18.81 13.92
N GLY A 125 -8.71 18.57 14.36
CA GLY A 125 -9.02 18.18 15.74
C GLY A 125 -8.36 16.86 16.15
N ALA A 126 -8.44 15.83 15.29
CA ALA A 126 -7.73 14.57 15.52
C ALA A 126 -6.20 14.76 15.56
N GLY A 127 -5.65 15.60 14.68
CA GLY A 127 -4.23 15.98 14.66
C GLY A 127 -3.79 16.70 15.93
N LEU A 128 -4.59 17.64 16.45
CA LEU A 128 -4.32 18.34 17.70
C LEU A 128 -4.35 17.38 18.90
N ILE A 129 -5.32 16.47 18.97
CA ILE A 129 -5.38 15.42 20.01
C ILE A 129 -4.15 14.52 19.93
N ALA A 130 -3.71 14.13 18.73
CA ALA A 130 -2.50 13.36 18.55
C ALA A 130 -1.23 14.11 19.00
N ILE A 131 -1.07 15.36 18.59
CA ILE A 131 0.08 16.19 19.00
C ILE A 131 0.08 16.37 20.53
N ALA A 132 -1.07 16.68 21.14
CA ALA A 132 -1.19 16.81 22.59
C ALA A 132 -0.86 15.50 23.32
N SER A 133 -1.30 14.35 22.79
CA SER A 133 -0.99 13.03 23.35
C SER A 133 0.50 12.68 23.21
N LEU A 134 1.13 13.08 22.11
CA LEU A 134 2.56 12.87 21.87
C LEU A 134 3.41 13.78 22.77
N VAL A 135 2.99 15.04 22.96
CA VAL A 135 3.62 15.98 23.89
C VAL A 135 3.45 15.50 25.33
N PHE A 136 2.25 15.10 25.75
CA PHE A 136 2.04 14.50 27.07
C PHE A 136 2.90 13.24 27.26
N ALA A 137 2.98 12.37 26.24
CA ALA A 137 3.88 11.24 26.29
C ALA A 137 5.33 11.69 26.49
N PHE A 138 5.93 12.49 25.60
CA PHE A 138 7.37 12.75 25.61
C PHE A 138 7.83 13.86 26.58
N LEU A 139 7.04 14.90 26.83
CA LEU A 139 7.39 16.08 27.63
C LEU A 139 6.86 16.06 29.08
N SER A 140 6.21 14.99 29.54
CA SER A 140 5.92 14.77 30.97
C SER A 140 6.88 13.71 31.56
N PRO A 141 8.17 14.02 31.78
CA PRO A 141 9.14 13.07 32.33
C PRO A 141 8.86 12.72 33.81
N ASP A 142 8.09 13.54 34.53
CA ASP A 142 7.70 13.28 35.93
C ASP A 142 6.78 12.06 36.09
N LEU A 143 6.17 11.56 35.00
CA LEU A 143 5.58 10.23 34.96
C LEU A 143 6.67 9.21 34.63
N SER A 144 7.47 8.86 35.65
CA SER A 144 8.51 7.83 35.59
C SER A 144 7.97 6.42 35.32
N ASP A 145 6.64 6.23 35.37
CA ASP A 145 5.97 4.96 35.10
C ASP A 145 5.70 4.75 33.59
N ALA A 146 6.45 3.83 32.99
CA ALA A 146 6.26 3.38 31.62
C ALA A 146 4.89 2.71 31.38
N ALA A 147 4.25 2.15 32.42
CA ALA A 147 2.93 1.55 32.31
C ALA A 147 1.86 2.64 32.11
N ALA A 148 1.87 3.71 32.91
CA ALA A 148 0.99 4.86 32.72
C ALA A 148 1.14 5.48 31.32
N ARG A 149 2.38 5.69 30.86
CA ARG A 149 2.68 6.27 29.53
C ARG A 149 2.14 5.41 28.38
N SER A 150 2.38 4.09 28.43
CA SER A 150 1.89 3.16 27.42
C SER A 150 0.37 2.94 27.49
N ALA A 151 -0.25 2.98 28.68
CA ALA A 151 -1.70 2.91 28.84
C ALA A 151 -2.43 4.11 28.22
N VAL A 152 -1.91 5.33 28.38
CA VAL A 152 -2.49 6.53 27.74
C VAL A 152 -2.38 6.44 26.22
N LEU A 153 -1.23 6.02 25.69
CA LEU A 153 -1.06 5.81 24.25
C LEU A 153 -1.99 4.72 23.70
N ALA A 154 -2.18 3.62 24.44
CA ALA A 154 -3.11 2.55 24.09
C ALA A 154 -4.57 3.04 24.06
N LEU A 155 -4.97 3.86 25.03
CA LEU A 155 -6.30 4.47 25.09
C LEU A 155 -6.54 5.40 23.88
N VAL A 156 -5.56 6.25 23.55
CA VAL A 156 -5.63 7.15 22.38
C VAL A 156 -5.67 6.35 21.07
N ALA A 157 -4.89 5.28 20.95
CA ALA A 157 -4.96 4.35 19.81
C ALA A 157 -6.37 3.74 19.66
N ALA A 158 -6.94 3.24 20.76
CA ALA A 158 -8.28 2.67 20.77
C ALA A 158 -9.37 3.70 20.43
N LEU A 159 -9.24 4.94 20.92
CA LEU A 159 -10.14 6.04 20.58
C LEU A 159 -10.09 6.38 19.08
N PHE A 160 -8.90 6.48 18.47
CA PHE A 160 -8.80 6.73 17.04
C PHE A 160 -9.30 5.55 16.19
N LEU A 161 -9.02 4.30 16.57
CA LEU A 161 -9.53 3.12 15.86
C LEU A 161 -11.07 3.01 15.95
N THR A 162 -11.66 3.27 17.11
CA THR A 162 -13.12 3.27 17.30
C THR A 162 -13.79 4.48 16.63
N ALA A 163 -13.15 5.66 16.64
CA ALA A 163 -13.62 6.83 15.89
C ALA A 163 -13.59 6.59 14.37
N GLY A 164 -12.50 6.02 13.82
CA GLY A 164 -12.42 5.64 12.41
C GLY A 164 -13.53 4.65 12.00
N TRP A 165 -13.83 3.68 12.85
CA TRP A 165 -14.95 2.75 12.67
C TRP A 165 -16.33 3.45 12.69
N ALA A 166 -16.56 4.33 13.65
CA ALA A 166 -17.81 5.10 13.76
C ALA A 166 -18.01 6.04 12.56
N LEU A 167 -16.96 6.77 12.15
CA LEU A 167 -16.95 7.62 10.96
C LEU A 167 -17.24 6.80 9.69
N ARG A 168 -16.69 5.58 9.56
CA ARG A 168 -16.95 4.72 8.41
C ARG A 168 -18.41 4.27 8.34
N ARG A 169 -19.03 3.98 9.49
CA ARG A 169 -20.47 3.69 9.62
C ARG A 169 -21.35 4.90 9.29
N ALA A 170 -20.90 6.10 9.64
CA ALA A 170 -21.55 7.37 9.26
C ALA A 170 -21.33 7.76 7.77
N GLY A 171 -20.68 6.92 6.96
CA GLY A 171 -20.42 7.19 5.55
C GLY A 171 -19.22 8.12 5.26
N LEU A 172 -18.55 8.64 6.29
CA LEU A 172 -17.44 9.59 6.19
C LEU A 172 -16.11 8.88 5.89
N ALA A 173 -16.03 8.24 4.73
CA ALA A 173 -14.92 7.36 4.35
C ALA A 173 -13.54 8.05 4.40
N PHE A 174 -13.41 9.29 3.92
CA PHE A 174 -12.13 10.01 3.92
C PHE A 174 -11.59 10.27 5.34
N SER A 175 -12.39 10.91 6.20
CA SER A 175 -12.00 11.11 7.62
C SER A 175 -11.75 9.79 8.34
N ALA A 176 -12.53 8.73 8.04
CA ALA A 176 -12.34 7.41 8.62
C ALA A 176 -10.99 6.76 8.24
N GLU A 177 -10.53 6.93 7.00
CA GLU A 177 -9.21 6.45 6.55
C GLU A 177 -8.08 7.25 7.22
N THR A 178 -8.18 8.57 7.33
CA THR A 178 -7.16 9.42 7.98
C THR A 178 -7.06 9.17 9.49
N VAL A 179 -8.18 9.19 10.20
CA VAL A 179 -8.23 8.89 11.65
C VAL A 179 -7.87 7.43 11.91
N GLY A 180 -8.24 6.53 11.00
CA GLY A 180 -7.84 5.12 11.03
C GLY A 180 -6.33 4.91 10.94
N MET A 181 -5.65 5.59 10.01
CA MET A 181 -4.18 5.60 9.91
C MET A 181 -3.53 6.12 11.20
N LEU A 182 -4.06 7.22 11.75
CA LEU A 182 -3.56 7.80 12.99
C LEU A 182 -3.66 6.81 14.16
N GLY A 183 -4.77 6.08 14.28
CA GLY A 183 -4.93 5.01 15.27
C GLY A 183 -3.92 3.86 15.10
N LEU A 184 -3.55 3.50 13.86
CA LEU A 184 -2.50 2.51 13.61
C LEU A 184 -1.11 3.02 14.02
N VAL A 185 -0.79 4.28 13.74
CA VAL A 185 0.47 4.91 14.18
C VAL A 185 0.55 4.91 15.71
N PHE A 186 -0.52 5.30 16.40
CA PHE A 186 -0.59 5.25 17.86
C PHE A 186 -0.48 3.81 18.39
N ALA A 187 -1.03 2.80 17.72
CA ALA A 187 -0.83 1.40 18.11
C ALA A 187 0.64 0.95 17.99
N VAL A 188 1.37 1.38 16.96
CA VAL A 188 2.81 1.10 16.83
C VAL A 188 3.64 1.83 17.90
N VAL A 189 3.34 3.10 18.16
CA VAL A 189 4.00 3.88 19.23
C VAL A 189 3.69 3.30 20.62
N THR A 190 2.47 2.80 20.83
CA THR A 190 2.07 2.06 22.04
C THR A 190 2.90 0.80 22.19
N ALA A 191 3.05 -0.02 21.15
CA ALA A 191 3.87 -1.24 21.18
C ALA A 191 5.33 -0.94 21.54
N SER A 192 5.91 0.10 20.94
CA SER A 192 7.27 0.57 21.21
C SER A 192 7.44 1.14 22.64
N SER A 193 6.39 1.76 23.19
CA SER A 193 6.40 2.26 24.57
C SER A 193 6.22 1.12 25.57
N ALA A 194 5.36 0.14 25.27
CA ALA A 194 5.13 -1.04 26.11
C ALA A 194 6.35 -1.97 26.15
N SER A 195 7.23 -1.98 25.13
CA SER A 195 8.49 -2.74 25.20
C SER A 195 9.43 -2.26 26.31
N ALA A 196 9.31 -1.02 26.81
CA ALA A 196 10.07 -0.56 27.98
C ALA A 196 9.65 -1.24 29.31
N LEU A 197 8.55 -1.99 29.32
CA LEU A 197 8.13 -2.83 30.46
C LEU A 197 8.87 -4.19 30.49
N VAL A 198 9.62 -4.52 29.43
CA VAL A 198 10.33 -5.79 29.29
C VAL A 198 11.84 -5.53 29.47
N PRO A 199 12.52 -6.27 30.36
CA PRO A 199 13.96 -6.10 30.58
C PRO A 199 14.76 -6.16 29.28
N ASP A 200 15.76 -5.29 29.16
CA ASP A 200 16.58 -5.15 27.96
C ASP A 200 17.18 -6.49 27.49
N GLY A 201 16.95 -6.83 26.22
CA GLY A 201 17.56 -8.01 25.61
C GLY A 201 16.73 -8.63 24.47
N PRO A 202 16.82 -9.95 24.26
CA PRO A 202 16.03 -10.61 23.22
C PRO A 202 14.54 -10.57 23.54
N ALA A 203 14.14 -10.65 24.81
CA ALA A 203 12.74 -10.62 25.25
C ALA A 203 12.00 -9.36 24.76
N THR A 204 12.64 -8.18 24.84
CA THR A 204 12.12 -6.90 24.34
C THR A 204 11.75 -6.97 22.86
N ARG A 205 12.61 -7.59 22.03
CA ARG A 205 12.44 -7.70 20.58
C ARG A 205 11.38 -8.75 20.20
N VAL A 206 11.31 -9.88 20.90
CA VAL A 206 10.21 -10.85 20.77
C VAL A 206 8.88 -10.20 21.12
N PHE A 207 8.80 -9.52 22.26
CA PHE A 207 7.59 -8.85 22.72
C PHE A 207 7.09 -7.81 21.71
N ALA A 208 7.96 -6.89 21.27
CA ALA A 208 7.63 -5.90 20.25
C ALA A 208 7.13 -6.55 18.94
N GLY A 209 7.77 -7.64 18.51
CA GLY A 209 7.34 -8.41 17.33
C GLY A 209 5.99 -9.10 17.49
N VAL A 210 5.71 -9.69 18.66
CA VAL A 210 4.42 -10.34 18.98
C VAL A 210 3.30 -9.30 19.08
N VAL A 211 3.53 -8.16 19.73
CA VAL A 211 2.55 -7.07 19.82
C VAL A 211 2.28 -6.49 18.43
N LEU A 212 3.31 -6.24 17.61
CA LEU A 212 3.13 -5.78 16.23
C LEU A 212 2.33 -6.78 15.40
N LEU A 213 2.60 -8.10 15.53
CA LEU A 213 1.84 -9.15 14.84
C LEU A 213 0.37 -9.16 15.29
N ALA A 214 0.09 -9.03 16.59
CA ALA A 214 -1.26 -8.98 17.14
C ALA A 214 -2.03 -7.74 16.66
N CYS A 215 -1.42 -6.56 16.71
CA CYS A 215 -1.98 -5.32 16.15
C CYS A 215 -2.23 -5.44 14.65
N SER A 216 -1.32 -6.07 13.91
CA SER A 216 -1.44 -6.30 12.46
C SER A 216 -2.58 -7.25 12.11
N ALA A 217 -2.73 -8.34 12.85
CA ALA A 217 -3.85 -9.27 12.71
C ALA A 217 -5.19 -8.60 13.04
N ALA A 218 -5.24 -7.79 14.10
CA ALA A 218 -6.41 -6.99 14.46
C ALA A 218 -6.75 -5.95 13.37
N ALA A 219 -5.76 -5.26 12.80
CA ALA A 219 -5.94 -4.30 11.71
C ALA A 219 -6.43 -4.98 10.41
N LEU A 220 -5.89 -6.15 10.05
CA LEU A 220 -6.35 -6.94 8.90
C LEU A 220 -7.79 -7.44 9.10
N ALA A 221 -8.12 -7.97 10.29
CA ALA A 221 -9.45 -8.47 10.61
C ALA A 221 -10.49 -7.34 10.70
N GLY A 222 -10.12 -6.21 11.32
CA GLY A 222 -10.92 -4.99 11.38
C GLY A 222 -11.12 -4.39 9.99
N GLY A 223 -10.05 -4.18 9.22
CA GLY A 223 -10.09 -3.64 7.86
C GLY A 223 -11.00 -4.47 6.94
N ARG A 224 -10.97 -5.81 7.05
CA ARG A 224 -11.92 -6.71 6.36
C ARG A 224 -13.37 -6.47 6.79
N ARG A 225 -13.66 -6.40 8.10
CA ARG A 225 -15.02 -6.22 8.64
C ARG A 225 -15.62 -4.85 8.31
N VAL A 226 -14.78 -3.82 8.31
CA VAL A 226 -15.18 -2.40 8.25
C VAL A 226 -15.01 -1.83 6.84
N ARG A 227 -14.33 -2.56 5.95
CA ARG A 227 -13.94 -2.14 4.59
C ARG A 227 -13.18 -0.79 4.61
N LEU A 228 -12.19 -0.71 5.50
CA LEU A 228 -11.19 0.36 5.57
C LEU A 228 -9.89 -0.13 4.95
N ARG A 229 -9.40 0.59 3.95
CA ARG A 229 -8.28 0.17 3.12
C ARG A 229 -6.94 0.42 3.79
N SER A 230 -6.78 1.56 4.47
CA SER A 230 -5.65 1.88 5.36
C SER A 230 -5.37 0.80 6.39
N TRP A 231 -6.42 0.22 7.00
CA TRP A 231 -6.27 -0.82 8.01
C TRP A 231 -5.71 -2.12 7.44
N VAL A 232 -6.13 -2.50 6.23
CA VAL A 232 -5.58 -3.66 5.51
C VAL A 232 -4.15 -3.39 5.07
N TRP A 233 -3.85 -2.18 4.58
CA TRP A 233 -2.51 -1.77 4.19
C TRP A 233 -1.53 -1.75 5.37
N GLY A 234 -1.86 -1.03 6.45
CA GLY A 234 -1.02 -0.93 7.64
C GLY A 234 -0.85 -2.27 8.35
N GLY A 235 -1.91 -3.09 8.42
CA GLY A 235 -1.84 -4.46 8.92
C GLY A 235 -0.97 -5.38 8.05
N ALA A 236 -0.96 -5.21 6.72
CA ALA A 236 -0.05 -5.96 5.85
C ALA A 236 1.41 -5.53 6.02
N VAL A 237 1.69 -4.23 6.20
CA VAL A 237 3.03 -3.70 6.49
C VAL A 237 3.53 -4.22 7.84
N GLY A 238 2.73 -4.12 8.91
CA GLY A 238 3.11 -4.61 10.24
C GLY A 238 3.32 -6.13 10.26
N ALA A 239 2.48 -6.91 9.58
CA ALA A 239 2.63 -8.36 9.46
C ALA A 239 3.85 -8.78 8.61
N ALA A 240 4.33 -7.92 7.70
CA ALA A 240 5.57 -8.15 6.96
C ALA A 240 6.81 -7.92 7.83
N LEU A 241 6.75 -6.95 8.75
CA LEU A 241 7.86 -6.54 9.61
C LEU A 241 7.93 -7.33 10.93
N SER A 242 6.81 -7.85 11.45
CA SER A 242 6.78 -8.56 12.73
C SER A 242 7.68 -9.81 12.80
N PRO A 243 7.82 -10.66 11.76
CA PRO A 243 8.75 -11.79 11.80
C PRO A 243 10.19 -11.32 11.97
N ALA A 244 10.54 -10.17 11.40
CA ALA A 244 11.89 -9.60 11.45
C ALA A 244 12.29 -9.25 12.89
N LEU A 245 11.36 -8.63 13.64
CA LEU A 245 11.57 -8.33 15.06
C LEU A 245 11.73 -9.61 15.89
N ILE A 246 10.83 -10.58 15.73
CA ILE A 246 10.84 -11.85 16.46
C ILE A 246 12.13 -12.64 16.16
N LEU A 247 12.49 -12.82 14.90
CA LEU A 247 13.68 -13.61 14.53
C LEU A 247 14.99 -12.88 14.85
N SER A 248 15.04 -11.55 14.78
CA SER A 248 16.23 -10.80 15.19
C SER A 248 16.59 -11.06 16.66
N ALA A 249 15.59 -11.32 17.50
CA ALA A 249 15.79 -11.64 18.91
C ALA A 249 16.49 -12.98 19.15
N LEU A 250 16.33 -13.94 18.24
CA LEU A 250 16.96 -15.25 18.30
C LEU A 250 18.44 -15.20 17.89
N ALA A 251 18.86 -14.16 17.19
CA ALA A 251 20.26 -13.86 17.00
C ALA A 251 20.85 -13.24 18.27
N GLY A 252 21.74 -13.99 18.91
CA GLY A 252 22.50 -13.56 20.08
C GLY A 252 23.41 -12.36 19.80
N THR A 253 23.92 -11.74 20.85
CA THR A 253 24.70 -10.48 20.80
C THR A 253 25.95 -10.56 19.92
N GLU A 254 26.66 -11.69 19.92
CA GLU A 254 27.85 -11.88 19.08
C GLU A 254 27.55 -12.12 17.59
N ALA A 255 26.26 -12.32 17.25
CA ALA A 255 25.81 -12.65 15.91
C ALA A 255 24.93 -11.54 15.30
N ALA A 256 25.33 -10.26 15.48
CA ALA A 256 24.67 -9.11 14.85
C ALA A 256 24.47 -9.31 13.32
N VAL A 257 25.47 -9.93 12.68
CA VAL A 257 25.44 -10.43 11.30
C VAL A 257 24.28 -11.40 11.03
N ALA A 258 24.14 -12.46 11.84
CA ALA A 258 23.07 -13.45 11.67
C ALA A 258 21.68 -12.84 11.93
N GLY A 259 21.61 -11.86 12.84
CA GLY A 259 20.42 -11.03 13.06
C GLY A 259 20.00 -10.27 11.80
N SER A 260 20.95 -9.68 11.07
CA SER A 260 20.69 -9.01 9.78
C SER A 260 20.19 -9.98 8.71
N TYR A 261 20.74 -11.21 8.64
CA TYR A 261 20.23 -12.24 7.72
C TYR A 261 18.77 -12.59 8.01
N ALA A 262 18.49 -12.96 9.26
CA ALA A 262 17.17 -13.41 9.69
C ALA A 262 16.12 -12.30 9.58
N MET A 263 16.50 -11.06 9.86
CA MET A 263 15.64 -9.88 9.68
C MET A 263 15.20 -9.72 8.22
N GLY A 264 16.14 -9.55 7.28
CA GLY A 264 15.79 -9.34 5.87
C GLY A 264 15.10 -10.55 5.22
N LEU A 265 15.53 -11.77 5.57
CA LEU A 265 15.00 -13.00 4.98
C LEU A 265 13.57 -13.26 5.44
N SER A 266 13.24 -12.95 6.69
CA SER A 266 11.88 -13.12 7.20
C SER A 266 10.90 -12.06 6.66
N VAL A 267 11.36 -10.81 6.45
CA VAL A 267 10.59 -9.81 5.68
C VAL A 267 10.37 -10.31 4.24
N ALA A 268 11.40 -10.84 3.59
CA ALA A 268 11.28 -11.38 2.23
C ALA A 268 10.33 -12.59 2.17
N ALA A 269 10.40 -13.51 3.14
CA ALA A 269 9.52 -14.68 3.22
C ALA A 269 8.06 -14.30 3.51
N SER A 270 7.81 -13.20 4.23
CA SER A 270 6.45 -12.74 4.57
C SER A 270 5.55 -12.52 3.33
N GLY A 271 6.14 -12.08 2.21
CA GLY A 271 5.41 -11.88 0.94
C GLY A 271 4.72 -13.15 0.43
N LEU A 272 5.32 -14.33 0.64
CA LEU A 272 4.75 -15.63 0.25
C LEU A 272 3.43 -15.93 0.98
N VAL A 273 3.25 -15.41 2.20
CA VAL A 273 2.03 -15.56 3.01
C VAL A 273 1.06 -14.40 2.76
N LEU A 274 1.58 -13.17 2.63
CA LEU A 274 0.77 -11.97 2.44
C LEU A 274 0.10 -11.90 1.06
N HIS A 275 0.75 -12.37 -0.01
CA HIS A 275 0.13 -12.39 -1.35
C HIS A 275 -1.17 -13.22 -1.42
N PRO A 276 -1.21 -14.51 -1.01
CA PRO A 276 -2.45 -15.28 -0.98
C PRO A 276 -3.44 -14.79 0.09
N LEU A 277 -2.99 -14.15 1.17
CA LEU A 277 -3.89 -13.52 2.13
C LEU A 277 -4.61 -12.31 1.52
N LEU A 278 -3.88 -11.40 0.86
CA LEU A 278 -4.43 -10.23 0.19
C LEU A 278 -5.33 -10.61 -1.01
N SER A 279 -5.04 -11.70 -1.73
CA SER A 279 -5.94 -12.17 -2.79
C SER A 279 -7.28 -12.66 -2.22
N ARG A 280 -7.28 -13.37 -1.08
CA ARG A 280 -8.49 -13.80 -0.35
C ARG A 280 -9.27 -12.62 0.26
N LEU A 281 -8.61 -11.51 0.59
CA LEU A 281 -9.26 -10.30 1.13
C LEU A 281 -9.91 -9.43 0.04
N SER A 282 -9.36 -9.41 -1.18
CA SER A 282 -9.83 -8.54 -2.27
C SER A 282 -11.35 -8.62 -2.56
N PRO A 283 -12.01 -9.79 -2.60
CA PRO A 283 -13.45 -9.88 -2.83
C PRO A 283 -14.29 -9.21 -1.73
N ALA A 284 -13.85 -9.29 -0.47
CA ALA A 284 -14.58 -8.69 0.66
C ALA A 284 -14.51 -7.15 0.67
N LEU A 285 -13.46 -6.59 0.06
CA LEU A 285 -13.23 -5.14 -0.07
C LEU A 285 -13.83 -4.56 -1.36
N GLY A 286 -14.22 -5.40 -2.33
CA GLY A 286 -14.85 -4.97 -3.59
C GLY A 286 -13.93 -4.18 -4.53
N SER A 287 -12.61 -4.25 -4.33
CA SER A 287 -11.63 -3.47 -5.08
C SER A 287 -10.30 -4.26 -5.22
N PRO A 288 -9.56 -4.11 -6.33
CA PRO A 288 -8.23 -4.70 -6.46
C PRO A 288 -7.25 -4.01 -5.53
N LEU A 289 -6.70 -4.77 -4.57
CA LEU A 289 -5.69 -4.30 -3.59
C LEU A 289 -4.30 -4.10 -4.22
N ARG A 290 -4.22 -3.24 -5.25
CA ARG A 290 -3.01 -3.03 -6.05
C ARG A 290 -1.91 -2.34 -5.25
N THR A 291 -2.26 -1.33 -4.46
CA THR A 291 -1.30 -0.56 -3.63
C THR A 291 -0.66 -1.45 -2.57
N GLU A 292 -1.47 -2.27 -1.89
CA GLU A 292 -1.07 -3.22 -0.86
C GLU A 292 -0.13 -4.29 -1.44
N ARG A 293 -0.48 -4.86 -2.60
CA ARG A 293 0.38 -5.82 -3.30
C ARG A 293 1.71 -5.18 -3.71
N ILE A 294 1.71 -3.94 -4.20
CA ILE A 294 2.95 -3.20 -4.52
C ILE A 294 3.79 -2.97 -3.26
N THR A 295 3.19 -2.52 -2.15
CA THR A 295 3.91 -2.33 -0.88
C THR A 295 4.52 -3.63 -0.37
N VAL A 296 3.80 -4.76 -0.44
CA VAL A 296 4.35 -6.08 -0.09
C VAL A 296 5.52 -6.48 -0.99
N VAL A 297 5.43 -6.26 -2.31
CA VAL A 297 6.56 -6.52 -3.23
C VAL A 297 7.77 -5.63 -2.92
N VAL A 298 7.55 -4.36 -2.60
CA VAL A 298 8.63 -3.42 -2.24
C VAL A 298 9.30 -3.82 -0.92
N LEU A 299 8.52 -4.18 0.11
CA LEU A 299 9.06 -4.69 1.38
C LEU A 299 9.82 -6.00 1.18
N GLN A 300 9.27 -6.91 0.37
CA GLN A 300 9.89 -8.19 0.05
C GLN A 300 11.22 -8.03 -0.70
N ALA A 301 11.26 -7.13 -1.70
CA ALA A 301 12.49 -6.79 -2.41
C ALA A 301 13.51 -6.10 -1.50
N GLY A 302 13.07 -5.18 -0.65
CA GLY A 302 13.92 -4.54 0.36
C GLY A 302 14.55 -5.55 1.32
N GLY A 303 13.76 -6.48 1.87
CA GLY A 303 14.25 -7.56 2.72
C GLY A 303 15.26 -8.45 2.01
N ALA A 304 14.98 -8.85 0.77
CA ALA A 304 15.91 -9.66 -0.03
C ALA A 304 17.22 -8.94 -0.33
N VAL A 305 17.18 -7.64 -0.66
CA VAL A 305 18.37 -6.81 -0.89
C VAL A 305 19.18 -6.62 0.40
N VAL A 306 18.54 -6.38 1.53
CA VAL A 306 19.22 -6.25 2.85
C VAL A 306 19.92 -7.56 3.22
N THR A 307 19.28 -8.72 3.06
CA THR A 307 19.91 -10.02 3.32
C THR A 307 21.05 -10.30 2.34
N ALA A 308 20.86 -10.03 1.04
CA ALA A 308 21.92 -10.21 0.04
C ALA A 308 23.15 -9.34 0.33
N LEU A 309 22.94 -8.06 0.68
CA LEU A 309 24.02 -7.15 1.07
C LEU A 309 24.73 -7.62 2.34
N ALA A 310 23.98 -8.05 3.36
CA ALA A 310 24.56 -8.61 4.57
C ALA A 310 25.45 -9.83 4.25
N VAL A 311 24.99 -10.75 3.39
CA VAL A 311 25.79 -11.94 3.00
C VAL A 311 27.06 -11.52 2.26
N VAL A 312 26.97 -10.56 1.33
CA VAL A 312 28.14 -10.03 0.61
C VAL A 312 29.15 -9.36 1.54
N VAL A 313 28.71 -8.66 2.58
CA VAL A 313 29.60 -8.04 3.57
C VAL A 313 30.37 -9.10 4.37
N VAL A 314 29.74 -10.22 4.70
CA VAL A 314 30.29 -11.26 5.59
C VAL A 314 31.15 -12.27 4.84
N GLN A 315 30.76 -12.63 3.60
CA GLN A 315 31.57 -13.50 2.75
C GLN A 315 32.94 -12.90 2.37
N ARG A 316 33.17 -11.60 2.61
CA ARG A 316 34.52 -10.99 2.57
C ARG A 316 35.48 -11.55 3.62
N PHE A 317 34.95 -12.11 4.71
CA PHE A 317 35.73 -12.61 5.85
C PHE A 317 35.68 -14.14 5.96
N SER A 318 34.55 -14.78 5.64
CA SER A 318 34.46 -16.24 5.60
C SER A 318 33.34 -16.77 4.70
N ALA A 319 33.61 -17.85 3.95
CA ALA A 319 32.59 -18.62 3.25
C ALA A 319 31.96 -19.63 4.22
N ASP A 320 31.00 -19.18 5.03
CA ASP A 320 30.34 -20.02 6.04
C ASP A 320 29.06 -20.71 5.55
N ALA A 321 28.68 -21.79 6.24
CA ALA A 321 27.48 -22.56 5.92
C ALA A 321 26.19 -21.74 6.09
N VAL A 322 26.17 -20.73 6.98
CA VAL A 322 25.02 -19.86 7.21
C VAL A 322 24.78 -18.95 6.01
N SER A 323 25.81 -18.37 5.41
CA SER A 323 25.70 -17.57 4.18
C SER A 323 25.17 -18.41 3.02
N ILE A 324 25.69 -19.63 2.83
CA ILE A 324 25.21 -20.57 1.80
C ILE A 324 23.73 -20.91 2.00
N ALA A 325 23.34 -21.29 3.21
CA ALA A 325 21.95 -21.60 3.55
C ALA A 325 21.02 -20.39 3.35
N THR A 326 21.49 -19.18 3.69
CA THR A 326 20.76 -17.93 3.53
C THR A 326 20.53 -17.59 2.04
N LEU A 327 21.55 -17.76 1.19
CA LEU A 327 21.42 -17.57 -0.27
C LEU A 327 20.48 -18.62 -0.89
N ALA A 328 20.57 -19.88 -0.46
CA ALA A 328 19.64 -20.93 -0.88
C ALA A 328 18.19 -20.60 -0.47
N ALA A 329 17.98 -20.11 0.75
CA ALA A 329 16.67 -19.67 1.22
C ALA A 329 16.14 -18.45 0.44
N LEU A 330 16.99 -17.45 0.15
CA LEU A 330 16.63 -16.32 -0.72
C LEU A 330 16.22 -16.79 -2.12
N SER A 331 16.92 -17.77 -2.70
CA SER A 331 16.54 -18.37 -3.98
C SER A 331 15.15 -18.99 -3.93
N VAL A 332 14.85 -19.79 -2.90
CA VAL A 332 13.51 -20.39 -2.69
C VAL A 332 12.44 -19.32 -2.51
N VAL A 333 12.71 -18.26 -1.75
CA VAL A 333 11.79 -17.13 -1.58
C VAL A 333 11.54 -16.42 -2.91
N CYS A 334 12.58 -16.15 -3.70
CA CYS A 334 12.43 -15.53 -5.02
C CYS A 334 11.65 -16.42 -5.99
N ALA A 335 11.94 -17.73 -6.03
CA ALA A 335 11.23 -18.70 -6.87
C ALA A 335 9.74 -18.82 -6.49
N GLY A 336 9.42 -18.75 -5.20
CA GLY A 336 8.05 -18.66 -4.72
C GLY A 336 7.37 -17.35 -5.13
N SER A 337 8.08 -16.24 -5.03
CA SER A 337 7.57 -14.88 -5.31
C SER A 337 7.30 -14.62 -6.79
N ALA A 338 8.05 -15.29 -7.68
CA ALA A 338 7.79 -15.29 -9.13
C ALA A 338 6.38 -15.78 -9.50
N ARG A 339 5.70 -16.51 -8.61
CA ARG A 339 4.31 -16.97 -8.81
C ARG A 339 3.27 -15.89 -8.48
N SER A 340 3.63 -14.89 -7.68
CA SER A 340 2.70 -13.87 -7.16
C SER A 340 2.97 -12.45 -7.66
N ALA A 341 4.20 -12.15 -8.07
CA ALA A 341 4.61 -10.85 -8.59
C ALA A 341 5.69 -11.00 -9.66
N MET A 342 5.74 -10.04 -10.60
CA MET A 342 6.85 -9.79 -11.55
C MET A 342 7.70 -11.02 -11.93
N PRO A 343 7.12 -12.05 -12.60
CA PRO A 343 7.72 -13.37 -12.72
C PRO A 343 9.15 -13.36 -13.25
N ARG A 344 9.43 -12.53 -14.27
CA ARG A 344 10.76 -12.40 -14.89
C ARG A 344 11.85 -11.91 -13.93
N ILE A 345 11.54 -10.93 -13.08
CA ILE A 345 12.51 -10.34 -12.15
C ILE A 345 12.81 -11.34 -11.03
N TRP A 346 11.77 -11.94 -10.46
CA TRP A 346 11.92 -12.89 -9.36
C TRP A 346 12.50 -14.23 -9.80
N SER A 347 12.25 -14.71 -11.02
CA SER A 347 12.93 -15.90 -11.56
C SER A 347 14.41 -15.64 -11.82
N ALA A 348 14.77 -14.45 -12.32
CA ALA A 348 16.17 -14.06 -12.50
C ALA A 348 16.89 -13.97 -11.14
N ALA A 349 16.28 -13.33 -10.14
CA ALA A 349 16.81 -13.24 -8.78
C ALA A 349 16.99 -14.64 -8.14
N ALA A 350 16.02 -15.54 -8.29
CA ALA A 350 16.13 -16.92 -7.82
C ALA A 350 17.31 -17.67 -8.46
N GLY A 351 17.46 -17.53 -9.79
CA GLY A 351 18.60 -18.06 -10.55
C GLY A 351 19.94 -17.57 -10.01
N VAL A 352 20.09 -16.25 -9.88
CA VAL A 352 21.30 -15.62 -9.33
C VAL A 352 21.61 -16.15 -7.92
N PHE A 353 20.65 -16.13 -6.99
CA PHE A 353 20.90 -16.57 -5.62
C PHE A 353 21.27 -18.06 -5.52
N ALA A 354 20.68 -18.96 -6.31
CA ALA A 354 21.08 -20.37 -6.31
C ALA A 354 22.45 -20.61 -6.95
N VAL A 355 22.79 -19.89 -8.03
CA VAL A 355 24.13 -19.99 -8.63
C VAL A 355 25.18 -19.52 -7.64
N VAL A 356 24.98 -18.36 -6.98
CA VAL A 356 25.91 -17.86 -5.96
C VAL A 356 26.00 -18.85 -4.79
N ALA A 357 24.87 -19.36 -4.27
CA ALA A 357 24.88 -20.37 -3.22
C ALA A 357 25.70 -21.62 -3.62
N ALA A 358 25.47 -22.17 -4.81
CA ALA A 358 26.15 -23.38 -5.29
C ALA A 358 27.64 -23.14 -5.57
N VAL A 359 28.01 -22.00 -6.16
CA VAL A 359 29.40 -21.59 -6.39
C VAL A 359 30.15 -21.37 -5.07
N THR A 360 29.47 -20.96 -4.00
CA THR A 360 30.10 -20.79 -2.68
C THR A 360 30.29 -22.10 -1.89
N VAL A 361 29.64 -23.21 -2.27
CA VAL A 361 29.81 -24.51 -1.59
C VAL A 361 31.26 -25.04 -1.70
N PRO A 362 31.92 -25.13 -2.87
CA PRO A 362 33.33 -25.53 -2.96
C PRO A 362 34.29 -24.64 -2.17
N LEU A 363 33.98 -23.35 -2.01
CA LEU A 363 34.79 -22.41 -1.22
C LEU A 363 34.74 -22.68 0.29
N ALA A 364 33.63 -23.24 0.77
CA ALA A 364 33.43 -23.60 2.17
C ALA A 364 33.99 -25.00 2.54
N VAL A 365 34.52 -25.75 1.56
CA VAL A 365 35.09 -27.10 1.76
C VAL A 365 36.61 -27.01 1.67
N PRO A 366 37.36 -27.06 2.79
CA PRO A 366 38.80 -26.80 2.82
C PRO A 366 39.66 -27.56 1.77
N PRO A 367 39.49 -28.88 1.53
CA PRO A 367 40.29 -29.58 0.52
C PRO A 367 39.94 -29.20 -0.93
N LEU A 368 38.75 -28.65 -1.19
CA LEU A 368 38.39 -28.10 -2.51
C LEU A 368 38.90 -26.66 -2.66
N ALA A 369 38.81 -25.86 -1.60
CA ALA A 369 39.21 -24.45 -1.58
C ALA A 369 40.73 -24.25 -1.80
N ALA A 370 41.57 -25.21 -1.40
CA ALA A 370 43.02 -25.17 -1.61
C ALA A 370 43.49 -25.85 -2.91
N GLY A 371 42.60 -26.53 -3.65
CA GLY A 371 42.96 -27.37 -4.78
C GLY A 371 42.76 -26.72 -6.15
N PRO A 372 43.43 -27.21 -7.22
CA PRO A 372 43.21 -26.75 -8.59
C PRO A 372 41.78 -27.02 -9.10
N TRP A 373 41.03 -27.88 -8.40
CA TRP A 373 39.66 -28.27 -8.71
C TRP A 373 38.60 -27.21 -8.33
N ILE A 374 38.98 -26.12 -7.66
CA ILE A 374 38.04 -25.10 -7.16
C ILE A 374 37.19 -24.47 -8.28
N LEU A 375 37.81 -24.08 -9.40
CA LEU A 375 37.14 -23.48 -10.56
C LEU A 375 36.19 -24.46 -11.27
N PRO A 376 36.61 -25.67 -11.69
CA PRO A 376 35.68 -26.61 -12.33
C PRO A 376 34.57 -27.08 -11.38
N ALA A 377 34.83 -27.23 -10.08
CA ALA A 377 33.79 -27.55 -9.10
C ALA A 377 32.75 -26.43 -8.98
N ALA A 378 33.18 -25.16 -8.91
CA ALA A 378 32.29 -24.01 -8.87
C ALA A 378 31.44 -23.88 -10.14
N VAL A 379 32.04 -24.05 -11.32
CA VAL A 379 31.32 -24.02 -12.60
C VAL A 379 30.28 -25.14 -12.68
N LEU A 380 30.64 -26.37 -12.30
CA LEU A 380 29.73 -27.51 -12.28
C LEU A 380 28.55 -27.29 -11.31
N ALA A 381 28.83 -26.79 -10.10
CA ALA A 381 27.80 -26.49 -9.10
C ALA A 381 26.83 -25.40 -9.59
N GLY A 382 27.32 -24.33 -10.22
CA GLY A 382 26.50 -23.28 -10.82
C GLY A 382 25.57 -23.81 -11.92
N HIS A 383 26.07 -24.67 -12.81
CA HIS A 383 25.25 -25.31 -13.86
C HIS A 383 24.19 -26.24 -13.25
N ALA A 384 24.55 -27.05 -12.26
CA ALA A 384 23.60 -27.92 -11.56
C ALA A 384 22.47 -27.12 -10.88
N ALA A 385 22.79 -25.96 -10.29
CA ALA A 385 21.79 -25.06 -9.69
C ALA A 385 20.82 -24.47 -10.72
N LEU A 386 21.32 -24.02 -11.88
CA LEU A 386 20.47 -23.53 -12.98
C LEU A 386 19.53 -24.62 -13.51
N LEU A 387 20.04 -25.84 -13.71
CA LEU A 387 19.24 -27.00 -14.13
C LEU A 387 18.20 -27.39 -13.07
N GLY A 388 18.53 -27.28 -11.78
CA GLY A 388 17.60 -27.50 -10.67
C GLY A 388 16.44 -26.50 -10.68
N ILE A 389 16.73 -25.21 -10.80
CA ILE A 389 15.69 -24.16 -10.90
C ILE A 389 14.86 -24.30 -12.17
N GLY A 390 15.49 -24.58 -13.31
CA GLY A 390 14.78 -24.77 -14.59
C GLY A 390 13.79 -25.94 -14.59
N ARG A 391 13.92 -26.89 -13.65
CA ARG A 391 12.99 -28.01 -13.44
C ARG A 391 11.90 -27.74 -12.41
N LEU A 392 11.92 -26.61 -11.69
CA LEU A 392 10.80 -26.23 -10.85
C LEU A 392 9.56 -26.06 -11.75
N PRO A 393 8.43 -26.72 -11.45
CA PRO A 393 7.27 -26.70 -12.34
C PRO A 393 6.82 -25.26 -12.53
N ALA A 394 6.86 -24.81 -13.80
CA ALA A 394 6.27 -23.55 -14.21
C ALA A 394 4.79 -23.60 -13.81
N VAL A 395 4.44 -22.83 -12.77
CA VAL A 395 3.04 -22.70 -12.35
C VAL A 395 2.33 -22.03 -13.52
N ARG A 396 1.51 -22.82 -14.24
CA ARG A 396 0.67 -22.33 -15.32
C ARG A 396 -0.03 -21.08 -14.82
N GLY A 397 0.18 -19.96 -15.53
CA GLY A 397 -0.53 -18.73 -15.23
C GLY A 397 -2.01 -19.04 -15.18
N VAL A 398 -2.69 -18.53 -14.15
CA VAL A 398 -4.15 -18.48 -14.19
C VAL A 398 -4.49 -17.35 -15.17
N ASP A 399 -4.55 -17.70 -16.45
CA ASP A 399 -5.06 -16.82 -17.50
C ASP A 399 -6.55 -16.59 -17.23
N ARG A 400 -6.84 -15.49 -16.53
CA ARG A 400 -8.17 -14.94 -16.22
C ARG A 400 -8.11 -13.43 -16.06
#